data_AF-A0A9X3TVQ3-F1
#
_entry.id   AF-A0A9X3TVQ3-F1
#
_cell.length_a   1.000
_cell.length_b   1.000
_cell.length_c   1.000
_cell.angle_alpha   90.00
_cell.angle_beta   90.00
_cell.angle_gamma   90.00
#
_symmetry.space_group_name_H-M   'P 1'
#
loop_
_entity.id
_entity.type
_entity.pdbx_description
1 polymer ?
#
loop_
_entity_poly.entity_id
_entity_poly.type
_entity_poly.pdbx_seq_one_letter_code
_entity_poly.pdbx_strand_id
1 'polypeptide(L)' 'MLTAEADKLRKLAIISLFSDDELMDILVLKGGNALNIAYKINDRASMDIDLSMDSDFEEDLEVR' A
#
# COMPACT_ATOMS: atom_id res chain seq x y z
N MET A 1 -21.44 -3.82 6.69
CA MET A 1 -21.53 -2.45 6.12
C MET A 1 -20.24 -1.69 6.36
N LEU A 2 -19.80 -1.51 7.61
CA LEU A 2 -18.51 -0.86 7.96
C LEU A 2 -17.26 -1.48 7.31
N THR A 3 -17.24 -2.80 7.10
CA THR A 3 -16.09 -3.50 6.50
C THR A 3 -15.90 -3.20 5.01
N ALA A 4 -17.00 -3.06 4.25
CA ALA A 4 -16.93 -2.83 2.81
C ALA A 4 -16.42 -1.42 2.46
N GLU A 5 -16.72 -0.44 3.31
CA GLU A 5 -16.21 0.93 3.17
C GLU A 5 -14.72 0.99 3.49
N ALA A 6 -14.28 0.29 4.54
CA ALA A 6 -12.87 0.17 4.89
C ALA A 6 -12.05 -0.53 3.79
N ASP A 7 -12.60 -1.60 3.19
CA ASP A 7 -11.97 -2.29 2.06
C ASP A 7 -11.81 -1.37 0.85
N LYS A 8 -12.82 -0.53 0.58
CA LYS A 8 -12.77 0.46 -0.49
C LYS A 8 -11.70 1.53 -0.19
N LEU A 9 -11.68 2.07 1.03
CA LEU A 9 -10.71 3.08 1.43
C LEU A 9 -9.28 2.55 1.29
N ARG A 10 -9.04 1.32 1.74
CA ARG A 10 -7.73 0.68 1.64
C ARG A 10 -7.29 0.47 0.19
N LYS A 11 -8.19 -0.01 -0.66
CA LYS A 11 -7.90 -0.15 -2.10
C LYS A 11 -7.55 1.21 -2.72
N LEU A 12 -8.29 2.26 -2.36
CA LEU A 12 -7.98 3.61 -2.84
C LEU A 12 -6.63 4.13 -2.31
N ALA A 13 -6.29 3.84 -1.05
CA ALA A 13 -4.99 4.21 -0.49
C ALA A 13 -3.82 3.48 -1.20
N ILE A 14 -3.97 2.18 -1.49
CA ILE A 14 -2.99 1.43 -2.28
C ILE A 14 -2.88 2.04 -3.68
N ILE A 15 -4.00 2.26 -4.37
CA ILE A 15 -4.00 2.88 -5.70
C ILE A 15 -3.31 4.24 -5.66
N SER A 16 -3.59 5.10 -4.67
CA SER A 16 -2.98 6.43 -4.59
C SER A 16 -1.47 6.37 -4.39
N LEU A 17 -0.96 5.44 -3.57
CA LEU A 17 0.48 5.28 -3.35
C LEU A 17 1.19 4.82 -4.62
N PHE A 18 0.57 3.91 -5.36
CA PHE A 18 1.12 3.37 -6.62
C PHE A 18 0.65 4.16 -7.87
N SER A 19 0.08 5.35 -7.70
CA SER A 19 -0.21 6.27 -8.82
C SER A 19 0.88 7.31 -9.03
N ASP A 20 1.84 7.39 -8.10
CA ASP A 20 3.02 8.22 -8.19
C ASP A 20 4.19 7.36 -8.69
N ASP A 21 4.91 7.83 -9.71
CA ASP A 21 5.96 7.05 -10.39
C ASP A 21 7.16 6.78 -9.45
N GLU A 22 7.56 7.75 -8.62
CA GLU A 22 8.68 7.57 -7.68
C GLU A 22 8.31 6.55 -6.59
N LEU A 23 7.10 6.66 -6.03
CA LEU A 23 6.62 5.70 -5.05
C LEU A 23 6.44 4.30 -5.63
N MET A 24 6.00 4.18 -6.89
CA MET A 24 5.87 2.89 -7.58
C MET A 24 7.23 2.19 -7.71
N ASP A 25 8.29 2.94 -7.98
CA ASP A 25 9.63 2.38 -8.18
C ASP A 25 10.27 1.90 -6.86
N ILE A 26 9.96 2.54 -5.73
CA ILE A 26 10.60 2.24 -4.44
C ILE A 26 9.75 1.37 -3.51
N LEU A 27 8.42 1.34 -3.67
CA LEU A 27 7.52 0.59 -2.80
C LEU A 27 7.15 -0.78 -3.39
N VAL A 28 7.06 -1.79 -2.52
CA VAL A 28 6.54 -3.11 -2.85
C VAL A 28 5.41 -3.47 -1.89
N LEU A 29 4.21 -3.70 -2.43
CA LEU A 29 3.08 -4.18 -1.63
C LEU A 29 3.33 -5.62 -1.17
N LYS A 30 3.16 -5.88 0.13
CA LYS A 30 3.36 -7.21 0.72
C LYS A 30 2.19 -7.62 1.63
N GLY A 31 2.38 -8.76 2.32
CA GLY A 31 1.46 -9.26 3.33
C GLY A 31 0.09 -9.68 2.77
N GLY A 32 -0.92 -9.63 3.64
CA GLY A 32 -2.28 -10.06 3.32
C GLY A 32 -2.93 -9.23 2.20
N ASN A 33 -2.58 -7.94 2.08
CA ASN A 33 -3.10 -7.06 1.02
C ASN A 33 -2.62 -7.51 -0.37
N ALA A 34 -1.33 -7.83 -0.51
CA ALA A 34 -0.78 -8.34 -1.75
C ALA A 34 -1.43 -9.68 -2.15
N LEU A 35 -1.56 -10.61 -1.19
CA LEU A 35 -2.20 -11.91 -1.42
C LEU A 35 -3.67 -11.77 -1.83
N ASN A 36 -4.40 -10.86 -1.20
CA ASN A 36 -5.80 -10.61 -1.52
C ASN A 36 -5.97 -9.99 -2.92
N ILE A 37 -5.11 -9.04 -3.30
CA ILE A 37 -5.20 -8.39 -4.62
C ILE A 37 -4.76 -9.34 -5.74
N ALA A 38 -3.60 -9.99 -5.59
CA ALA A 38 -3.02 -10.83 -6.64
C ALA A 38 -3.71 -12.19 -6.77
N TYR A 39 -4.05 -12.82 -5.65
CA TYR A 39 -4.53 -14.21 -5.62
C TYR A 39 -5.97 -14.37 -5.13
N LYS A 40 -6.66 -13.27 -4.77
CA LYS A 40 -8.02 -13.28 -4.20
C LYS A 40 -8.13 -14.16 -2.94
N ILE A 41 -7.01 -14.36 -2.24
CA ILE A 41 -6.99 -15.04 -0.96
C ILE A 41 -7.52 -14.07 0.08
N ASN A 42 -8.71 -14.37 0.59
CA ASN A 42 -9.49 -13.46 1.39
C ASN A 42 -8.95 -13.43 2.82
N ASP A 43 -8.12 -12.45 3.13
CA ASP A 43 -7.60 -12.23 4.47
C ASP A 43 -8.41 -11.11 5.16
N ARG A 44 -9.61 -11.47 5.62
CA ARG A 44 -10.54 -10.54 6.30
C ARG A 44 -9.96 -9.90 7.57
N ALA A 45 -8.78 -10.32 8.02
CA ALA A 45 -8.14 -9.87 9.24
C ALA A 45 -7.08 -8.78 9.03
N SER A 46 -6.49 -8.67 7.83
CA SER A 46 -5.53 -7.60 7.58
C SER A 46 -6.32 -6.29 7.48
N MET A 47 -5.99 -5.29 8.29
CA MET A 47 -6.52 -3.91 8.20
C MET A 47 -5.43 -2.93 7.77
N ASP A 48 -4.19 -3.25 8.11
CA ASP A 48 -3.00 -2.47 7.81
C ASP A 48 -2.65 -2.53 6.32
N ILE A 49 -1.78 -1.64 5.86
CA ILE A 49 -1.16 -1.69 4.52
C ILE A 49 0.33 -1.93 4.73
N ASP A 50 0.79 -3.13 4.36
CA ASP A 50 2.20 -3.51 4.50
C ASP A 50 2.96 -3.20 3.22
N LEU A 51 4.02 -2.40 3.35
CA LEU A 51 4.93 -2.05 2.26
C LEU A 51 6.35 -2.45 2.64
N SER A 52 7.13 -2.86 1.65
CA SER A 52 8.58 -2.92 1.72
C SER A 52 9.18 -1.86 0.81
N MET A 53 10.39 -1.43 1.14
CA MET A 53 11.22 -0.55 0.32
C MET A 53 12.67 -1.04 0.45
N ASP A 54 13.46 -0.89 -0.61
CA ASP A 54 14.85 -1.37 -0.64
C ASP A 54 15.79 -0.46 0.15
N SER A 55 15.52 0.85 0.11
CA SER A 55 16.26 1.88 0.83
C SER A 55 15.31 2.82 1.57
N ASP A 56 15.82 3.50 2.58
CA ASP A 56 15.12 4.64 3.19
C ASP A 56 14.99 5.79 2.18
N PHE A 57 14.05 6.70 2.45
CA PHE A 57 13.96 7.95 1.69
C PHE A 57 15.29 8.70 1.81
N GLU A 58 15.79 9.23 0.69
CA GLU A 58 16.93 10.12 0.72
C GLU A 58 16.59 11.35 1.60
N GLU A 59 17.55 11.81 2.39
CA GLU A 59 17.41 12.97 3.28
C GLU A 59 17.36 14.30 2.50
N ASP A 60 16.55 14.41 1.45
CA ASP A 60 16.37 15.67 0.73
C ASP A 60 15.27 16.50 1.39
N LEU A 61 15.60 17.02 2.58
CA LEU A 61 14.93 18.16 3.20
C LEU A 61 15.81 19.41 3.08
N GLU A 62 16.09 19.87 1.85
CA GLU A 62 16.24 21.32 1.67
C GLU A 62 14.84 21.95 1.78
N VAL A 63 14.40 22.14 3.02
CA VAL A 63 13.39 23.15 3.33
C VAL A 63 14.02 24.51 3.01
N ARG A 64 13.76 25.03 1.82
CA ARG A 64 13.92 26.46 1.51
C ARG A 64 12.63 27.21 1.78
#